data_AF-A0A3D0T897-F1
#
_entry.id   AF-A0A3D0T897-F1
#
_cell.length_a   1.000
_cell.length_b   1.000
_cell.length_c   1.000
_cell.angle_alpha   90.00
_cell.angle_beta   90.00
_cell.angle_gamma   90.00
#
_symmetry.space_group_name_H-M   'P 1'
#
loop_
_entity.id
_entity.type
_entity.pdbx_description
1 polymer ?
#
loop_
_entity_poly.entity_id
_entity_poly.type
_entity_poly.pdbx_seq_one_letter_code
_entity_poly.pdbx_strand_id
1 'polypeptide(L)'
;MATKKEEERSFHKELIQQLVTLSTSGFGLVAALAWNEAIQTFVKEYIQTIFPDQSGAISKLIYALIITAFAVFITYELSRLASRWGVKK
;
A
#
# COMPACT_ATOMS: atom_id res chain seq x y z
N MET A 1 9.19 -43.13 1.68
CA MET A 1 8.80 -42.62 3.02
C MET A 1 9.71 -41.45 3.31
N ALA A 2 9.18 -40.23 3.40
CA ALA A 2 9.98 -39.06 3.79
C ALA A 2 10.53 -39.30 5.19
N THR A 3 11.76 -38.89 5.44
CA THR A 3 12.34 -39.04 6.78
C THR A 3 11.68 -38.02 7.72
N LYS A 4 11.48 -38.36 9.01
CA LYS A 4 10.87 -37.47 10.03
C LYS A 4 11.45 -36.03 10.01
N LYS A 5 12.72 -35.90 9.63
CA LYS A 5 13.47 -34.64 9.49
C LYS A 5 13.05 -33.79 8.28
N GLU A 6 12.58 -34.41 7.19
CA GLU A 6 12.03 -33.71 6.02
C GLU A 6 10.62 -33.18 6.29
N GLU A 7 9.78 -33.94 6.98
CA GLU A 7 8.42 -33.51 7.37
C GLU A 7 8.46 -32.30 8.31
N GLU A 8 9.33 -32.32 9.33
CA GLU A 8 9.53 -31.17 10.22
C GLU A 8 9.99 -29.93 9.44
N ARG A 9 10.93 -30.06 8.50
CA ARG A 9 11.38 -28.91 7.68
C ARG A 9 10.28 -28.35 6.78
N SER A 10 9.43 -29.21 6.21
CA SER A 10 8.27 -28.77 5.41
C SER A 10 7.30 -27.97 6.27
N PHE A 11 6.97 -28.49 7.46
CA PHE A 11 6.05 -27.83 8.38
C PHE A 11 6.55 -26.45 8.83
N HIS A 12 7.81 -26.32 9.23
CA HIS A 12 8.37 -25.01 9.61
C HIS A 12 8.35 -24.02 8.45
N LYS A 13 8.59 -24.48 7.22
CA LYS A 13 8.53 -23.63 6.03
C LYS A 13 7.11 -23.14 5.78
N GLU A 14 6.11 -24.02 5.85
CA GLU A 14 4.70 -23.67 5.68
C GLU A 14 4.22 -22.70 6.76
N LEU A 15 4.61 -22.93 8.02
CA LEU A 15 4.32 -22.01 9.12
C LEU A 15 4.91 -20.62 8.87
N ILE A 16 6.19 -20.54 8.49
CA ILE A 16 6.83 -19.25 8.19
C ILE A 16 6.13 -18.56 7.02
N GLN A 17 5.76 -19.29 5.97
CA GLN A 17 5.03 -18.72 4.84
C GLN A 17 3.66 -18.16 5.24
N GLN A 18 2.93 -18.87 6.13
CA GLN A 18 1.66 -18.40 6.66
C GLN A 18 1.84 -17.15 7.53
N LEU A 19 2.86 -17.12 8.40
CA LEU A 19 3.17 -15.95 9.22
C LEU A 19 3.53 -14.74 8.34
N VAL A 20 4.39 -14.92 7.34
CA VAL A 20 4.75 -13.87 6.39
C VAL A 20 3.51 -13.34 5.66
N THR A 21 2.63 -14.23 5.20
CA THR A 21 1.39 -13.85 4.51
C THR A 21 0.45 -13.07 5.42
N LEU A 22 0.24 -13.54 6.65
CA LEU A 22 -0.62 -12.88 7.63
C LEU A 22 -0.08 -11.49 7.99
N SER A 23 1.23 -11.41 8.29
CA SER A 23 1.88 -10.15 8.64
C SER A 23 1.88 -9.15 7.48
N THR A 24 2.28 -9.57 6.28
CA THR A 24 2.31 -8.67 5.11
C THR A 24 0.92 -8.19 4.71
N SER A 25 -0.10 -9.05 4.80
CA SER A 25 -1.50 -8.67 4.56
C SER A 25 -2.00 -7.66 5.60
N GLY A 26 -1.75 -7.93 6.88
CA GLY A 26 -2.13 -7.02 7.97
C GLY A 26 -1.44 -5.65 7.86
N PHE A 27 -0.13 -5.63 7.63
CA PHE A 27 0.62 -4.39 7.45
C PHE A 27 0.24 -3.67 6.16
N GLY A 28 -0.09 -4.38 5.08
CA GLY A 28 -0.60 -3.79 3.85
C GLY A 28 -1.89 -3.00 4.08
N LEU A 29 -2.82 -3.55 4.87
CA LEU A 29 -4.06 -2.87 5.25
C LEU A 29 -3.79 -1.63 6.10
N VAL A 30 -2.96 -1.76 7.15
CA VAL A 30 -2.60 -0.64 8.02
C VAL A 30 -1.90 0.48 7.23
N ALA A 31 -0.99 0.12 6.33
CA ALA A 31 -0.30 1.08 5.47
C ALA A 31 -1.27 1.80 4.52
N ALA A 32 -2.22 1.08 3.91
CA ALA A 32 -3.24 1.68 3.05
C ALA A 32 -4.09 2.70 3.82
N LEU A 33 -4.52 2.36 5.04
CA LEU A 33 -5.28 3.27 5.90
C LEU A 33 -4.44 4.49 6.32
N ALA A 34 -3.17 4.30 6.69
CA ALA A 34 -2.29 5.38 7.09
C ALA A 34 -2.05 6.39 5.94
N TRP A 35 -1.85 5.91 4.71
CA TRP A 35 -1.72 6.79 3.54
C TRP A 35 -3.00 7.55 3.23
N ASN A 36 -4.17 6.90 3.33
CA ASN A 36 -5.46 7.54 3.16
C ASN A 36 -5.66 8.70 4.15
N GLU A 37 -5.36 8.49 5.43
CA GLU A 37 -5.46 9.53 6.46
C GLU A 37 -4.41 10.64 6.29
N ALA A 38 -3.18 10.29 5.93
CA ALA A 38 -2.11 11.26 5.70
C ALA A 38 -2.46 12.22 4.55
N ILE A 39 -2.95 11.70 3.42
CA ILE A 39 -3.33 12.53 2.27
C ILE A 39 -4.54 13.41 2.62
N GLN A 40 -5.55 12.87 3.30
CA GLN A 40 -6.71 13.66 3.74
C GLN A 40 -6.30 14.79 4.68
N THR A 41 -5.45 14.50 5.67
CA THR A 41 -4.96 15.49 6.64
C THR A 41 -4.13 16.57 5.95
N PHE A 42 -3.24 16.18 5.04
CA PHE A 42 -2.47 17.11 4.22
C PHE A 42 -3.37 18.05 3.42
N VAL A 43 -4.39 17.52 2.74
CA VAL A 43 -5.34 18.36 2.00
C VAL A 43 -6.13 19.26 2.95
N LYS A 44 -6.54 18.75 4.10
CA LYS A 44 -7.28 19.54 5.09
C LYS A 44 -6.44 20.70 5.62
N GLU A 45 -5.23 20.44 6.08
CA GLU A 45 -4.37 21.44 6.72
C GLU A 45 -3.82 22.47 5.74
N TYR A 46 -3.40 22.04 4.55
CA TYR A 46 -2.72 22.93 3.61
C TYR A 46 -3.65 23.56 2.58
N ILE A 47 -4.69 22.87 2.12
CA ILE A 47 -5.57 23.38 1.05
C ILE A 47 -6.79 24.11 1.62
N GLN A 48 -7.46 23.56 2.65
CA GLN A 48 -8.66 24.21 3.20
C GLN A 48 -8.34 25.54 3.91
N THR A 49 -7.17 25.63 4.57
CA THR A 49 -6.73 26.87 5.23
C THR A 49 -6.52 28.02 4.25
N ILE A 50 -6.17 27.72 2.99
CA ILE A 50 -5.95 28.74 1.94
C ILE A 50 -7.26 29.15 1.26
N PHE A 51 -8.27 28.25 1.23
CA PHE A 51 -9.57 28.48 0.59
C PHE A 51 -10.75 28.24 1.55
N PRO A 52 -10.92 29.09 2.58
CA PRO A 52 -11.92 28.88 3.63
C PRO A 52 -13.38 28.98 3.14
N ASP A 53 -13.66 29.83 2.14
CA ASP A 53 -15.05 30.10 1.69
C ASP A 53 -15.59 29.12 0.63
N GLN A 54 -14.72 28.33 0.01
CA GLN A 54 -15.09 27.46 -1.10
C GLN A 54 -15.15 26.00 -0.65
N SER A 55 -16.15 25.72 0.19
CA SER A 55 -16.86 24.47 0.46
C SER A 55 -16.11 23.13 0.25
N GLY A 56 -16.29 22.19 1.17
CA GLY A 56 -15.65 20.87 1.18
C GLY A 56 -15.70 20.04 -0.13
N ALA A 57 -16.48 20.43 -1.14
CA ALA A 57 -16.41 19.90 -2.51
C ALA A 57 -15.06 20.16 -3.21
N ILE A 58 -14.51 21.38 -3.15
CA ILE A 58 -13.21 21.68 -3.81
C ILE A 58 -12.08 20.93 -3.12
N SER A 59 -12.10 20.89 -1.78
CA SER A 59 -11.15 20.10 -1.00
C SER A 59 -11.21 18.61 -1.34
N LYS A 60 -12.42 18.03 -1.50
CA LYS A 60 -12.59 16.63 -1.94
C LYS A 60 -12.10 16.40 -3.37
N LEU A 61 -12.29 17.37 -4.27
CA LEU A 61 -11.78 17.31 -5.64
C LEU A 61 -10.25 17.30 -5.67
N ILE A 62 -9.61 18.16 -4.87
CA ILE A 62 -8.15 18.22 -4.77
C ILE A 62 -7.60 16.93 -4.14
N TYR A 63 -8.25 16.42 -3.09
CA TYR A 63 -7.96 15.10 -2.53
C TYR A 63 -8.01 14.00 -3.60
N ALA A 64 -9.09 13.95 -4.40
CA ALA A 64 -9.26 12.96 -5.46
C ALA A 64 -8.16 13.04 -6.54
N LEU A 65 -7.75 14.25 -6.91
CA LEU A 65 -6.65 14.45 -7.86
C LEU A 65 -5.31 14.00 -7.29
N ILE A 66 -5.02 14.34 -6.02
CA ILE A 66 -3.77 13.95 -5.36
C ILE A 66 -3.67 12.43 -5.22
N ILE A 67 -4.72 11.76 -4.74
CA ILE A 67 -4.67 10.31 -4.57
C ILE A 67 -4.57 9.58 -5.91
N THR A 68 -5.19 10.12 -6.97
CA THR A 68 -5.07 9.57 -8.33
C THR A 68 -3.64 9.74 -8.87
N ALA A 69 -3.05 10.92 -8.73
CA ALA A 69 -1.67 11.17 -9.13
C ALA A 69 -0.69 10.28 -8.35
N PHE A 70 -0.91 10.14 -7.04
CA PHE A 70 -0.11 9.26 -6.17
C PHE A 70 -0.23 7.79 -6.60
N ALA A 71 -1.44 7.30 -6.88
CA ALA A 71 -1.67 5.94 -7.35
C ALA A 71 -0.97 5.67 -8.69
N VAL A 72 -1.05 6.61 -9.64
CA VAL A 72 -0.35 6.51 -10.93
C VAL A 72 1.17 6.51 -10.72
N PHE A 73 1.68 7.39 -9.87
CA PHE A 73 3.11 7.47 -9.56
C PHE A 73 3.64 6.17 -8.95
N ILE A 74 3.00 5.65 -7.90
CA ILE A 74 3.39 4.39 -7.26
C ILE A 74 3.30 3.23 -8.26
N THR A 75 2.22 3.15 -9.03
CA THR A 75 2.05 2.08 -10.04
C THR A 75 3.12 2.15 -11.13
N TYR A 76 3.47 3.35 -11.58
CA TYR A 76 4.53 3.57 -12.55
C TYR A 76 5.90 3.13 -12.01
N GLU A 77 6.25 3.57 -10.81
CA GLU A 77 7.52 3.17 -10.17
C GLU A 77 7.58 1.65 -9.95
N LEU A 78 6.51 1.04 -9.43
CA LEU A 78 6.42 -0.41 -9.27
C LEU A 78 6.55 -1.15 -10.61
N SER A 79 5.93 -0.65 -11.67
CA SER A 79 6.05 -1.22 -13.02
C SER A 79 7.48 -1.15 -13.55
N ARG A 80 8.18 -0.03 -13.29
CA ARG A 80 9.59 0.15 -13.66
C ARG A 80 10.50 -0.77 -12.85
N LEU A 81 10.27 -0.92 -11.56
CA LEU A 81 10.97 -1.86 -10.69
C LEU A 81 10.77 -3.31 -11.15
N ALA A 82 9.53 -3.73 -11.41
CA ALA A 82 9.22 -5.07 -11.91
C ALA A 82 9.95 -5.37 -13.23
N SER A 83 9.97 -4.39 -14.15
CA SER A 83 10.67 -4.50 -15.44
C SER A 83 12.19 -4.68 -15.27
N ARG A 84 12.80 -4.03 -14.27
CA ARG A 84 14.24 -4.17 -13.97
C ARG A 84 14.62 -5.54 -13.43
N TRP A 85 13.70 -6.23 -12.76
CA TRP A 85 13.95 -7.51 -12.08
C TRP A 85 13.49 -8.71 -12.92
N GLY A 86 13.18 -8.49 -14.21
CA GLY A 86 12.76 -9.56 -15.12
C GLY A 86 11.42 -10.18 -14.77
N VAL A 87 10.64 -9.55 -13.87
CA VAL A 87 9.25 -9.91 -13.58
C VAL A 87 8.42 -9.44 -14.78
N LYS A 88 8.58 -10.12 -15.91
CA LYS A 88 7.67 -10.02 -17.04
C LYS A 88 6.37 -10.71 -16.62
N LYS A 89 5.27 -9.98 -16.77
CA LYS A 89 3.92 -10.55 -16.75
C LYS A 89 3.80 -11.64 -17.81
#